data_AF-K1YXW1-F1
#
_entry.id   AF-K1YXW1-F1
#
_cell.length_a   1.000
_cell.length_b   1.000
_cell.length_c   1.000
_cell.angle_alpha   90.00
_cell.angle_beta   90.00
_cell.angle_gamma   90.00
#
_symmetry.space_group_name_H-M   'P 1'
#
loop_
_entity.id
_entity.type
_entity.pdbx_description
1 polymer ?
#
loop_
_entity_poly.entity_id
_entity_poly.type
_entity_poly.pdbx_seq_one_letter_code
_entity_poly.pdbx_strand_id
1 'polypeptide(L)'
;MNLFKKSLYSALVFFGTITVLSIGYGAYSVMTPVISGQPLTIDIWNTMIANIDDLNTRVDTLTSGASALWSSVTGGTAYMGGKVGIGTATPNTLLHIYNTGANAEIDIQSVAWANKHWGIYNERTNNSLRFWNNDIVWEKNAVTMLSNGNMGIGTTTPAYKLDITGQNARLNNSWSTAITYFDVANAYGTTRIGTDASGVGYLGTASNLPLALYAGNTERMRINTTGNIGIGTPTPTAKLDIRGQDQVENHYMAGLIDQNSGDRKIIMRHTITNTNSYYKLSLPQTYSNHDQNGGIVTLSIVWLGRHAIASCSQEYKLVYGTYHTLVPSYLNISQASRMFSQCSPYSYSYAYDQAPDVDFWVDGTGGFLVFNIKWMHVQSTERLINIEILGQTASIPVLSYYGTSLPAGTSALAETILH
;
A
#
# COMPACT_ATOMS: atom_id res chain seq x y z
N MET A 1 33.53 30.27 -94.40
CA MET A 1 32.66 31.11 -93.56
C MET A 1 31.80 30.31 -92.55
N ASN A 2 32.23 29.12 -92.09
CA ASN A 2 31.49 28.31 -91.10
C ASN A 2 32.31 27.91 -89.86
N LEU A 3 33.61 28.26 -89.77
CA LEU A 3 34.42 28.07 -88.56
C LEU A 3 34.21 29.19 -87.52
N PHE A 4 33.90 30.42 -87.94
CA PHE A 4 33.75 31.56 -87.02
C PHE A 4 32.41 31.62 -86.28
N LYS A 5 31.38 30.90 -86.73
CA LYS A 5 30.08 30.90 -86.05
C LYS A 5 30.11 30.11 -84.74
N LYS A 6 30.86 29.01 -84.66
CA LYS A 6 30.92 28.19 -83.43
C LYS A 6 31.68 28.89 -82.29
N SER A 7 32.77 29.62 -82.58
CA SER A 7 33.51 30.35 -81.54
C SER A 7 32.75 31.57 -81.02
N LEU A 8 31.96 32.23 -81.86
CA LEU A 8 31.16 33.39 -81.46
C LEU A 8 30.01 33.00 -80.51
N TYR A 9 29.35 31.87 -80.76
CA TYR A 9 28.32 31.34 -79.85
C TYR A 9 28.91 30.85 -78.52
N SER A 10 30.08 30.21 -78.53
CA SER A 10 30.78 29.85 -77.30
C SER A 10 31.24 31.07 -76.50
N ALA A 11 31.68 32.14 -77.17
CA ALA A 11 32.01 33.40 -76.53
C ALA A 11 30.77 34.10 -75.96
N LEU A 12 29.64 34.12 -76.67
CA LEU A 12 28.39 34.72 -76.17
C LEU A 12 27.85 33.99 -74.93
N VAL A 13 27.95 32.65 -74.90
CA VAL A 13 27.57 31.85 -73.73
C VAL A 13 28.52 32.11 -72.57
N PHE A 14 29.83 32.17 -72.82
CA PHE A 14 30.86 32.45 -71.81
C PHE A 14 30.73 33.87 -71.20
N PHE A 15 30.47 34.89 -72.02
CA PHE A 15 30.25 36.26 -71.55
C PHE A 15 28.86 36.48 -70.92
N GLY A 16 27.83 35.78 -71.42
CA GLY A 16 26.48 35.82 -70.86
C GLY A 16 26.40 35.22 -69.46
N THR A 17 27.15 34.14 -69.18
CA THR A 17 27.22 33.54 -67.84
C THR A 17 27.99 34.39 -66.83
N ILE A 18 28.95 35.21 -67.28
CA ILE A 18 29.70 36.14 -66.42
C ILE A 18 28.83 37.30 -65.91
N THR A 19 27.84 37.75 -66.69
CA THR A 19 26.99 38.90 -66.30
C THR A 19 25.95 38.52 -65.24
N VAL A 20 25.59 37.24 -65.14
CA VAL A 20 24.60 36.75 -64.17
C VAL A 20 25.22 36.54 -62.78
N LEU A 21 26.54 36.42 -62.67
CA LEU A 21 27.25 36.23 -61.40
C LEU A 21 27.70 37.55 -60.71
N SER A 22 27.57 38.71 -61.36
CA SER A 22 28.01 40.00 -60.83
C SER A 22 26.97 40.78 -60.01
N ILE A 23 25.71 40.30 -59.93
CA ILE A 23 24.63 41.05 -59.24
C ILE A 23 24.58 40.77 -57.73
N GLY A 24 25.34 39.80 -57.22
CA GLY A 24 25.26 39.40 -55.82
C GLY A 24 26.58 39.48 -55.05
N TYR A 25 27.28 40.62 -54.98
CA TYR A 25 28.36 40.76 -53.97
C TYR A 25 28.79 42.23 -53.73
N GLY A 26 28.26 42.83 -52.67
CA GLY A 26 28.68 44.14 -52.15
C GLY A 26 29.49 43.99 -50.87
N ALA A 27 30.76 43.62 -50.99
CA ALA A 27 31.87 43.80 -50.04
C ALA A 27 33.01 42.89 -50.51
N TYR A 28 34.26 43.32 -50.35
CA TYR A 28 35.48 42.54 -50.67
C TYR A 28 35.93 42.57 -52.16
N SER A 29 36.86 43.50 -52.41
CA SER A 29 37.83 43.60 -53.51
C SER A 29 37.30 43.55 -54.96
N VAL A 30 37.34 44.72 -55.62
CA VAL A 30 36.77 44.98 -56.95
C VAL A 30 37.57 44.25 -58.04
N MET A 31 36.98 43.24 -58.69
CA MET A 31 37.48 42.76 -59.99
C MET A 31 37.57 43.95 -60.94
N THR A 32 38.70 44.12 -61.64
CA THR A 32 38.85 45.21 -62.61
C THR A 32 37.98 44.90 -63.84
N PRO A 33 36.94 45.72 -64.14
CA PRO A 33 35.96 45.39 -65.18
C PRO A 33 36.55 45.60 -66.58
N VAL A 34 36.45 44.57 -67.43
CA VAL A 34 36.71 44.71 -68.87
C VAL A 34 35.40 45.09 -69.55
N ILE A 35 35.34 46.30 -70.10
CA ILE A 35 34.13 46.84 -70.74
C ILE A 35 34.11 46.55 -72.25
N SER A 36 32.90 46.42 -72.80
CA SER A 36 32.67 46.21 -74.23
C SER A 36 33.28 47.34 -75.07
N GLY A 37 34.02 47.00 -76.12
CA GLY A 37 34.64 47.95 -77.06
C GLY A 37 36.11 48.27 -76.81
N GLN A 38 36.72 47.73 -75.74
CA GLN A 38 38.18 47.81 -75.55
C GLN A 38 38.90 46.82 -76.49
N PRO A 39 39.99 47.23 -77.18
CA PRO A 39 40.82 46.27 -77.91
C PRO A 39 41.43 45.27 -76.93
N LEU A 40 41.49 44.00 -77.32
CA LEU A 40 42.11 42.92 -76.53
C LEU A 40 43.64 43.11 -76.49
N THR A 41 44.12 43.97 -75.58
CA THR A 41 45.54 44.15 -75.32
C THR A 41 46.05 43.07 -74.38
N ILE A 42 47.38 42.89 -74.34
CA ILE A 42 48.02 41.93 -73.44
C ILE A 42 47.74 42.23 -71.96
N ASP A 43 47.60 43.52 -71.61
CA ASP A 43 47.29 43.94 -70.24
C ASP A 43 45.86 43.54 -69.87
N ILE A 44 44.89 43.74 -70.77
CA ILE A 44 43.50 43.32 -70.56
C ILE A 44 43.41 41.79 -70.43
N TRP A 45 44.17 41.05 -71.25
CA TRP A 45 44.27 39.60 -71.15
C TRP A 45 44.83 39.15 -69.79
N ASN A 46 45.92 39.76 -69.32
CA ASN A 46 46.51 39.44 -68.02
C ASN A 46 45.57 39.76 -66.86
N THR A 47 44.80 40.85 -66.94
CA THR A 47 43.75 41.19 -65.96
C THR A 47 42.63 40.14 -65.94
N MET A 48 42.21 39.65 -67.10
CA MET A 48 41.22 38.57 -67.18
C MET A 48 41.71 37.28 -66.51
N ILE A 49 42.96 36.89 -66.74
CA ILE A 49 43.57 35.70 -66.10
C ILE A 49 43.64 35.87 -64.59
N ALA A 50 44.10 37.02 -64.10
CA ALA A 50 44.18 37.29 -62.65
C ALA A 50 42.81 37.22 -61.96
N ASN A 51 41.75 37.72 -62.61
CA ASN A 51 40.38 37.61 -62.09
C ASN A 51 39.88 36.15 -62.06
N ILE A 52 40.28 35.32 -63.03
CA ILE A 52 39.94 33.88 -63.06
C ILE A 52 40.70 33.14 -61.94
N ASP A 53 41.98 33.43 -61.73
CA ASP A 53 42.79 32.78 -60.69
C ASP A 53 42.30 33.16 -59.27
N ASP A 54 41.88 34.41 -59.05
CA ASP A 54 41.21 34.81 -57.81
C ASP A 54 39.91 34.03 -57.60
N LEU A 55 39.07 33.93 -58.63
CA LEU A 55 37.82 33.17 -58.56
C LEU A 55 38.07 31.69 -58.23
N ASN A 56 39.06 31.07 -58.88
CA ASN A 56 39.46 29.69 -58.60
C ASN A 56 39.93 29.53 -57.15
N THR A 57 40.81 30.41 -56.68
CA THR A 57 41.30 30.41 -55.29
C THR A 57 40.14 30.55 -54.28
N ARG A 58 39.12 31.35 -54.61
CA ARG A 58 37.93 31.55 -53.77
C ARG A 58 36.99 30.36 -53.79
N VAL A 59 36.78 29.73 -54.95
CA VAL A 59 36.02 28.48 -55.07
C VAL A 59 36.73 27.36 -54.31
N ASP A 60 38.05 27.27 -54.40
CA ASP A 60 38.87 26.32 -53.65
C ASP A 60 38.79 26.58 -52.14
N THR A 61 38.79 27.85 -51.70
CA THR A 61 38.58 28.22 -50.30
C THR A 61 37.16 27.89 -49.81
N LEU A 62 36.14 28.09 -50.64
CA LEU A 62 34.75 27.78 -50.30
C LEU A 62 34.49 26.27 -50.26
N THR A 63 35.09 25.51 -51.18
CA THR A 63 34.95 24.05 -51.24
C THR A 63 35.79 23.36 -50.18
N SER A 64 37.02 23.83 -49.92
CA SER A 64 37.85 23.36 -48.79
C SER A 64 37.29 23.80 -47.44
N GLY A 65 36.65 24.97 -47.34
CA GLY A 65 35.94 25.44 -46.14
C GLY A 65 34.63 24.70 -45.88
N ALA A 66 33.85 24.41 -46.93
CA ALA A 66 32.62 23.62 -46.82
C ALA A 66 32.90 22.14 -46.49
N SER A 67 34.01 21.58 -47.00
CA SER A 67 34.48 20.27 -46.55
C SER A 67 35.10 20.35 -45.16
N ALA A 68 35.92 21.36 -44.82
CA ALA A 68 36.50 21.55 -43.49
C ALA A 68 35.49 21.81 -42.37
N LEU A 69 34.33 22.42 -42.67
CA LEU A 69 33.21 22.60 -41.72
C LEU A 69 32.60 21.26 -41.28
N TRP A 70 32.75 20.20 -42.08
CA TRP A 70 32.20 18.87 -41.83
C TRP A 70 33.25 17.75 -41.87
N SER A 71 34.54 18.08 -41.99
CA SER A 71 35.63 17.10 -42.13
C SER A 71 36.76 17.29 -41.12
N SER A 72 36.63 18.17 -40.13
CA SER A 72 37.63 18.28 -39.06
C SER A 72 37.39 17.28 -37.92
N VAL A 73 38.05 16.12 -38.04
CA VAL A 73 38.85 15.39 -37.02
C VAL A 73 38.20 14.96 -35.69
N THR A 74 38.72 13.86 -35.12
CA THR A 74 38.62 13.37 -33.73
C THR A 74 38.11 14.43 -32.73
N GLY A 75 36.84 14.29 -32.32
CA GLY A 75 36.15 15.23 -31.44
C GLY A 75 35.19 16.22 -32.13
N GLY A 76 35.20 16.29 -33.47
CA GLY A 76 34.34 17.17 -34.29
C GLY A 76 33.16 16.46 -34.97
N THR A 77 32.45 17.21 -35.81
CA THR A 77 31.27 16.76 -36.58
C THR A 77 31.67 16.31 -37.99
N ALA A 78 31.17 15.14 -38.40
CA ALA A 78 31.35 14.57 -39.74
C ALA A 78 30.01 14.56 -40.50
N TYR A 79 29.98 14.99 -41.76
CA TYR A 79 28.84 14.75 -42.66
C TYR A 79 29.24 13.82 -43.80
N MET A 80 28.70 12.60 -43.82
CA MET A 80 29.06 11.58 -44.80
C MET A 80 27.82 10.84 -45.30
N GLY A 81 27.59 10.86 -46.62
CA GLY A 81 26.51 10.08 -47.25
C GLY A 81 25.11 10.38 -46.70
N GLY A 82 24.84 11.63 -46.30
CA GLY A 82 23.56 12.03 -45.70
C GLY A 82 23.44 11.82 -44.19
N LYS A 83 24.50 11.37 -43.52
CA LYS A 83 24.55 11.11 -42.07
C LYS A 83 25.44 12.12 -41.37
N VAL A 84 25.08 12.50 -40.15
CA VAL A 84 25.87 13.33 -39.24
C VAL A 84 26.51 12.43 -38.17
N GLY A 85 27.83 12.40 -38.12
CA GLY A 85 28.59 11.85 -36.99
C GLY A 85 29.04 12.99 -36.07
N ILE A 86 28.92 12.83 -34.76
CA ILE A 86 29.55 13.73 -33.78
C ILE A 86 30.53 12.88 -32.98
N GLY A 87 31.82 13.17 -33.07
CA GLY A 87 32.89 12.37 -32.46
C GLY A 87 33.19 11.04 -33.16
N THR A 88 32.63 10.81 -34.36
CA THR A 88 32.91 9.64 -35.20
C THR A 88 32.93 9.99 -36.68
N ALA A 89 33.91 9.45 -37.42
CA ALA A 89 34.03 9.59 -38.87
C ALA A 89 33.23 8.52 -39.64
N THR A 90 32.63 7.53 -38.95
CA THR A 90 31.87 6.45 -39.59
C THR A 90 30.48 6.35 -38.95
N PRO A 91 29.59 7.34 -39.17
CA PRO A 91 28.24 7.29 -38.64
C PRO A 91 27.48 6.07 -39.19
N ASN A 92 26.98 5.22 -38.30
CA ASN A 92 26.23 4.03 -38.69
C ASN A 92 24.75 4.35 -38.98
N THR A 93 24.20 5.41 -38.38
CA THR A 93 22.84 5.92 -38.59
C THR A 93 22.84 7.42 -38.94
N LEU A 94 21.66 8.00 -39.23
CA LEU A 94 21.52 9.40 -39.67
C LEU A 94 22.15 10.42 -38.71
N LEU A 95 22.09 10.16 -37.40
CA LEU A 95 22.80 10.91 -36.37
C LEU A 95 23.51 9.93 -35.44
N HIS A 96 24.84 9.87 -35.50
CA HIS A 96 25.65 9.03 -34.64
C HIS A 96 26.52 9.90 -33.73
N ILE A 97 26.16 9.98 -32.45
CA ILE A 97 26.95 10.67 -31.43
C ILE A 97 27.79 9.62 -30.73
N TYR A 98 29.10 9.80 -30.73
CA TYR A 98 30.05 8.84 -30.20
C TYR A 98 31.15 9.58 -29.44
N ASN A 99 31.51 9.06 -28.27
CA ASN A 99 32.59 9.61 -27.45
C ASN A 99 33.40 8.46 -26.85
N THR A 100 34.72 8.47 -27.07
CA THR A 100 35.66 7.47 -26.53
C THR A 100 36.20 7.85 -25.16
N GLY A 101 36.09 9.12 -24.77
CA GLY A 101 36.63 9.68 -23.53
C GLY A 101 35.59 9.83 -22.41
N ALA A 102 34.32 10.03 -22.75
CA ALA A 102 33.22 10.23 -21.80
C ALA A 102 31.92 9.59 -22.31
N ASN A 103 30.81 9.81 -21.60
CA ASN A 103 29.48 9.42 -22.08
C ASN A 103 29.15 10.20 -23.37
N ALA A 104 28.58 9.51 -24.35
CA ALA A 104 28.01 10.17 -25.53
C ALA A 104 26.67 10.79 -25.12
N GLU A 105 26.59 12.12 -25.12
CA GLU A 105 25.48 12.87 -24.54
C GLU A 105 24.88 13.85 -25.55
N ILE A 106 23.55 13.93 -25.55
CA ILE A 106 22.80 15.06 -26.09
C ILE A 106 22.42 15.94 -24.91
N ASP A 107 22.98 17.15 -24.84
CA ASP A 107 22.67 18.13 -23.81
C ASP A 107 21.64 19.15 -24.32
N ILE A 108 20.63 19.45 -23.50
CA ILE A 108 19.53 20.38 -23.81
C ILE A 108 19.47 21.44 -22.71
N GLN A 109 19.92 22.64 -23.04
CA GLN A 109 19.99 23.78 -22.13
C GLN A 109 19.15 24.95 -22.64
N SER A 110 18.28 25.52 -21.78
CA SER A 110 17.39 26.64 -22.13
C SER A 110 17.98 28.01 -21.79
N VAL A 111 18.90 28.08 -20.82
CA VAL A 111 19.53 29.35 -20.39
C VAL A 111 21.04 29.22 -20.32
N ALA A 112 21.76 30.16 -20.93
CA ALA A 112 23.15 30.39 -20.58
C ALA A 112 23.20 30.77 -19.08
N TRP A 113 24.23 30.34 -18.35
CA TRP A 113 24.55 30.73 -16.96
C TRP A 113 23.85 30.01 -15.80
N ALA A 114 22.78 29.25 -16.03
CA ALA A 114 22.33 28.29 -15.03
C ALA A 114 22.81 26.91 -15.49
N ASN A 115 23.56 26.19 -14.65
CA ASN A 115 23.97 24.78 -14.89
C ASN A 115 22.76 23.83 -14.87
N LYS A 116 21.65 24.24 -15.49
CA LYS A 116 20.33 23.64 -15.48
C LYS A 116 20.08 23.12 -16.88
N HIS A 117 20.50 21.89 -17.10
CA HIS A 117 20.33 21.22 -18.37
C HIS A 117 19.79 19.82 -18.13
N TRP A 118 19.12 19.32 -19.18
CA TRP A 118 18.70 17.93 -19.29
C TRP A 118 19.60 17.27 -20.32
N GLY A 119 20.14 16.11 -19.98
CA GLY A 119 20.86 15.31 -20.94
C GLY A 119 20.26 13.94 -21.15
N ILE A 120 20.50 13.41 -22.34
CA ILE A 120 20.23 12.03 -22.70
C ILE A 120 21.56 11.40 -23.10
N TYR A 121 21.98 10.36 -22.38
CA TYR A 121 23.25 9.71 -22.66
C TYR A 121 23.20 8.20 -22.48
N ASN A 122 24.14 7.53 -23.13
CA ASN A 122 24.44 6.13 -22.86
C ASN A 122 25.60 6.04 -21.86
N GLU A 123 25.37 5.37 -20.73
CA GLU A 123 26.35 5.18 -19.67
C GLU A 123 27.43 4.21 -20.13
N ARG A 124 28.67 4.70 -20.23
CA ARG A 124 29.81 3.95 -20.74
C ARG A 124 30.09 2.66 -19.97
N THR A 125 29.82 2.64 -18.66
CA THR A 125 30.19 1.50 -17.81
C THR A 125 29.25 0.30 -17.95
N ASN A 126 27.98 0.51 -18.30
CA ASN A 126 26.97 -0.55 -18.30
C ASN A 126 25.97 -0.50 -19.46
N ASN A 127 26.19 0.40 -20.43
CA ASN A 127 25.34 0.66 -21.58
C ASN A 127 23.90 1.04 -21.25
N SER A 128 23.61 1.53 -20.03
CA SER A 128 22.28 2.01 -19.68
C SER A 128 21.96 3.33 -20.38
N LEU A 129 20.72 3.48 -20.84
CA LEU A 129 20.22 4.77 -21.33
C LEU A 129 19.75 5.60 -20.12
N ARG A 130 20.14 6.87 -20.06
CA ARG A 130 19.84 7.73 -18.93
C ARG A 130 19.28 9.07 -19.38
N PHE A 131 18.24 9.51 -18.68
CA PHE A 131 17.74 10.88 -18.71
C PHE A 131 18.18 11.51 -17.39
N TRP A 132 19.04 12.52 -17.47
CA TRP A 132 19.59 13.15 -16.28
C TRP A 132 19.33 14.64 -16.26
N ASN A 133 19.32 15.19 -15.06
CA ASN A 133 19.14 16.61 -14.83
C ASN A 133 20.02 17.06 -13.66
N ASN A 134 20.75 18.15 -13.87
CA ASN A 134 21.73 18.62 -12.89
C ASN A 134 21.12 19.32 -11.66
N ASP A 135 19.84 19.74 -11.73
CA ASP A 135 19.10 20.35 -10.61
C ASP A 135 18.52 19.31 -9.65
N ILE A 136 18.45 18.03 -10.02
CA ILE A 136 17.98 16.98 -9.12
C ILE A 136 19.05 16.72 -8.04
N VAL A 137 18.63 16.83 -6.78
CA VAL A 137 19.54 16.87 -5.62
C VAL A 137 20.12 15.50 -5.22
N TRP A 138 19.38 14.42 -5.45
CA TRP A 138 19.75 13.07 -5.00
C TRP A 138 20.33 12.23 -6.14
N GLU A 139 19.46 11.59 -6.91
CA GLU A 139 19.83 10.85 -8.12
C GLU A 139 19.58 11.73 -9.33
N LYS A 140 20.66 12.26 -9.92
CA LYS A 140 20.59 13.11 -11.10
C LYS A 140 20.01 12.38 -12.31
N ASN A 141 20.20 11.06 -12.39
CA ASN A 141 19.59 10.22 -13.42
C ASN A 141 18.13 9.96 -13.08
N ALA A 142 17.29 10.96 -13.40
CA ALA A 142 15.85 10.92 -13.19
C ALA A 142 15.22 9.61 -13.69
N VAL A 143 15.65 9.15 -14.87
CA VAL A 143 15.25 7.87 -15.44
C VAL A 143 16.48 7.10 -15.92
N THR A 144 16.58 5.83 -15.52
CA THR A 144 17.61 4.89 -15.97
C THR A 144 16.94 3.69 -16.63
N MET A 145 17.38 3.32 -17.83
CA MET A 145 17.00 2.06 -18.47
C MET A 145 18.24 1.19 -18.64
N LEU A 146 18.30 0.09 -17.90
CA LEU A 146 19.39 -0.88 -17.99
C LEU A 146 19.32 -1.65 -19.31
N SER A 147 20.47 -2.18 -19.76
CA SER A 147 20.56 -3.02 -20.96
C SER A 147 19.75 -4.33 -20.87
N ASN A 148 19.38 -4.77 -19.67
CA ASN A 148 18.48 -5.90 -19.43
C ASN A 148 16.97 -5.53 -19.49
N GLY A 149 16.65 -4.26 -19.80
CA GLY A 149 15.29 -3.74 -19.93
C GLY A 149 14.61 -3.34 -18.61
N ASN A 150 15.31 -3.35 -17.47
CA ASN A 150 14.76 -2.81 -16.24
C ASN A 150 14.83 -1.28 -16.24
N MET A 151 13.77 -0.64 -15.76
CA MET A 151 13.65 0.82 -15.69
C MET A 151 13.64 1.29 -14.23
N GLY A 152 14.50 2.25 -13.93
CA GLY A 152 14.56 2.96 -12.65
C GLY A 152 14.07 4.40 -12.81
N ILE A 153 13.24 4.88 -11.88
CA ILE A 153 12.93 6.30 -11.70
C ILE A 153 13.51 6.74 -10.37
N GLY A 154 14.48 7.65 -10.39
CA GLY A 154 15.22 8.10 -9.20
C GLY A 154 16.24 7.09 -8.65
N THR A 155 16.52 6.00 -9.37
CA THR A 155 17.56 4.99 -9.07
C THR A 155 18.28 4.56 -10.33
N THR A 156 19.57 4.30 -10.22
CA THR A 156 20.42 3.75 -11.30
C THR A 156 20.56 2.23 -11.24
N THR A 157 20.04 1.57 -10.20
CA THR A 157 20.15 0.12 -9.97
C THR A 157 18.77 -0.54 -9.75
N PRO A 158 17.84 -0.46 -10.71
CA PRO A 158 16.52 -1.07 -10.57
C PRO A 158 16.60 -2.60 -10.42
N ALA A 159 16.11 -3.12 -9.30
CA ALA A 159 16.10 -4.57 -9.01
C ALA A 159 14.94 -5.31 -9.72
N TYR A 160 13.89 -4.57 -10.09
CA TYR A 160 12.69 -5.08 -10.76
C TYR A 160 12.51 -4.41 -12.13
N LYS A 161 11.51 -4.87 -12.89
CA LYS A 161 11.21 -4.32 -14.23
C LYS A 161 10.93 -2.81 -14.21
N LEU A 162 10.28 -2.35 -13.15
CA LEU A 162 10.14 -0.94 -12.81
C LEU A 162 10.46 -0.78 -11.34
N ASP A 163 11.46 0.04 -11.04
CA ASP A 163 11.83 0.43 -9.69
C ASP A 163 11.70 1.95 -9.57
N ILE A 164 10.93 2.44 -8.60
CA ILE A 164 10.71 3.87 -8.40
C ILE A 164 11.17 4.19 -6.98
N THR A 165 12.25 4.95 -6.86
CA THR A 165 12.81 5.35 -5.56
C THR A 165 12.63 6.85 -5.36
N GLY A 166 12.12 7.22 -4.19
CA GLY A 166 11.74 8.59 -3.86
C GLY A 166 10.37 8.62 -3.17
N GLN A 167 9.97 9.81 -2.70
CA GLN A 167 8.65 10.02 -2.09
C GLN A 167 7.60 10.33 -3.17
N ASN A 168 6.35 9.93 -2.92
CA ASN A 168 5.16 10.31 -3.71
C ASN A 168 5.06 9.80 -5.15
N ALA A 169 5.48 8.54 -5.41
CA ALA A 169 5.16 7.89 -6.69
C ALA A 169 3.64 7.73 -6.84
N ARG A 170 3.04 8.45 -7.79
CA ARG A 170 1.59 8.40 -8.06
C ARG A 170 1.33 7.75 -9.41
N LEU A 171 0.61 6.64 -9.40
CA LEU A 171 -0.05 6.09 -10.59
C LEU A 171 -1.43 6.75 -10.68
N ASN A 172 -1.62 7.69 -11.60
CA ASN A 172 -2.85 8.47 -11.72
C ASN A 172 -3.61 8.11 -13.01
N ASN A 173 -4.86 7.71 -12.88
CA ASN A 173 -5.78 7.50 -14.01
C ASN A 173 -6.99 8.45 -13.84
N SER A 174 -6.82 9.73 -14.19
CA SER A 174 -7.77 10.81 -13.83
C SER A 174 -9.04 10.92 -14.68
N TRP A 175 -9.19 10.13 -15.75
CA TRP A 175 -10.25 10.34 -16.75
C TRP A 175 -11.15 9.14 -16.96
N SER A 176 -11.08 8.13 -16.10
CA SER A 176 -11.85 6.91 -16.30
C SER A 176 -12.99 6.78 -15.29
N THR A 177 -14.19 6.58 -15.82
CA THR A 177 -15.25 5.80 -15.16
C THR A 177 -14.86 4.34 -14.98
N ALA A 178 -13.72 3.90 -15.54
CA ALA A 178 -13.16 2.59 -15.28
C ALA A 178 -12.45 2.58 -13.93
N ILE A 179 -12.64 1.45 -13.28
CA ILE A 179 -12.05 1.13 -12.00
C ILE A 179 -10.52 1.28 -12.07
N THR A 180 -9.95 2.08 -11.15
CA THR A 180 -8.51 2.07 -10.89
C THR A 180 -8.13 0.83 -10.10
N TYR A 181 -7.36 -0.07 -10.72
CA TYR A 181 -6.71 -1.19 -10.04
C TYR A 181 -5.19 -1.06 -10.09
N PHE A 182 -4.55 -1.40 -8.98
CA PHE A 182 -3.21 -1.96 -8.98
C PHE A 182 -3.34 -3.49 -8.94
N ASP A 183 -3.17 -4.13 -10.10
CA ASP A 183 -3.19 -5.59 -10.23
C ASP A 183 -1.77 -6.14 -10.07
N VAL A 184 -1.60 -7.00 -9.07
CA VAL A 184 -0.44 -7.90 -9.00
C VAL A 184 -0.90 -9.26 -9.47
N ALA A 185 -0.57 -9.60 -10.72
CA ALA A 185 -0.93 -10.87 -11.33
C ALA A 185 0.27 -11.81 -11.46
N ASN A 186 0.03 -13.10 -11.27
CA ASN A 186 0.95 -14.17 -11.63
C ASN A 186 0.17 -15.31 -12.33
N ALA A 187 0.82 -16.42 -12.65
CA ALA A 187 0.19 -17.56 -13.32
C ALA A 187 -0.99 -18.19 -12.55
N TYR A 188 -1.10 -17.92 -11.25
CA TYR A 188 -2.10 -18.51 -10.36
C TYR A 188 -3.28 -17.59 -10.08
N GLY A 189 -3.14 -16.27 -10.25
CA GLY A 189 -4.24 -15.33 -10.08
C GLY A 189 -3.80 -13.88 -9.90
N THR A 190 -4.75 -13.06 -9.46
CA THR A 190 -4.56 -11.60 -9.33
C THR A 190 -5.03 -11.09 -7.97
N THR A 191 -4.15 -10.37 -7.29
CA THR A 191 -4.49 -9.53 -6.12
C THR A 191 -4.69 -8.10 -6.59
N ARG A 192 -5.71 -7.42 -6.06
CA ARG A 192 -6.11 -6.07 -6.46
C ARG A 192 -6.22 -5.14 -5.26
N ILE A 193 -5.73 -3.92 -5.45
CA ILE A 193 -6.09 -2.75 -4.65
C ILE A 193 -6.73 -1.75 -5.59
N GLY A 194 -7.93 -1.27 -5.28
CA GLY A 194 -8.64 -0.37 -6.17
C GLY A 194 -9.92 0.20 -5.60
N THR A 195 -10.73 0.80 -6.46
CA THR A 195 -12.05 1.35 -6.12
C THR A 195 -13.09 0.80 -7.06
N ASP A 196 -14.22 0.28 -6.59
CA ASP A 196 -15.26 -0.18 -7.51
C ASP A 196 -15.89 0.98 -8.33
N ALA A 197 -16.84 0.65 -9.21
CA ALA A 197 -17.55 1.64 -10.02
C ALA A 197 -18.37 2.65 -9.19
N SER A 198 -18.62 2.34 -7.90
CA SER A 198 -19.30 3.22 -6.95
C SER A 198 -18.32 4.06 -6.12
N GLY A 199 -17.01 3.90 -6.35
CA GLY A 199 -15.94 4.58 -5.60
C GLY A 199 -15.58 3.92 -4.26
N VAL A 200 -16.08 2.72 -3.96
CA VAL A 200 -15.73 2.00 -2.73
C VAL A 200 -14.32 1.42 -2.88
N GLY A 201 -13.40 1.89 -2.05
CA GLY A 201 -12.04 1.37 -1.96
C GLY A 201 -12.03 -0.07 -1.44
N TYR A 202 -11.27 -0.96 -2.07
CA TYR A 202 -11.17 -2.34 -1.66
C TYR A 202 -9.76 -2.93 -1.87
N LEU A 203 -9.48 -3.96 -1.07
CA LEU A 203 -8.34 -4.86 -1.18
C LEU A 203 -8.90 -6.28 -1.31
N GLY A 204 -8.48 -7.03 -2.32
CA GLY A 204 -9.01 -8.37 -2.54
C GLY A 204 -8.27 -9.18 -3.60
N THR A 205 -8.80 -10.36 -3.89
CA THR A 205 -8.40 -11.22 -5.00
C THR A 205 -9.48 -11.15 -6.08
N ALA A 206 -9.06 -11.09 -7.35
CA ALA A 206 -10.00 -11.17 -8.48
C ALA A 206 -10.27 -12.60 -8.93
N SER A 207 -9.35 -13.51 -8.61
CA SER A 207 -9.46 -14.94 -8.85
C SER A 207 -10.07 -15.64 -7.64
N ASN A 208 -10.55 -16.88 -7.81
CA ASN A 208 -11.08 -17.71 -6.73
C ASN A 208 -9.94 -18.20 -5.80
N LEU A 209 -9.31 -17.25 -5.11
CA LEU A 209 -8.18 -17.44 -4.21
C LEU A 209 -8.45 -16.70 -2.89
N PRO A 210 -7.92 -17.20 -1.76
CA PRO A 210 -8.03 -16.52 -0.48
C PRO A 210 -7.24 -15.20 -0.47
N LEU A 211 -7.73 -14.22 0.29
CA LEU A 211 -6.95 -13.04 0.66
C LEU A 211 -6.30 -13.30 2.02
N ALA A 212 -4.97 -13.29 2.08
CA ALA A 212 -4.21 -13.54 3.30
C ALA A 212 -3.37 -12.33 3.71
N LEU A 213 -3.31 -12.06 5.01
CA LEU A 213 -2.50 -11.02 5.64
C LEU A 213 -1.33 -11.67 6.39
N TYR A 214 -0.10 -11.28 6.05
CA TYR A 214 1.13 -11.84 6.61
C TYR A 214 1.85 -10.82 7.48
N ALA A 215 2.49 -11.30 8.56
CA ALA A 215 3.45 -10.53 9.34
C ALA A 215 4.64 -11.43 9.70
N GLY A 216 5.85 -11.03 9.30
CA GLY A 216 7.07 -11.84 9.47
C GLY A 216 6.98 -13.18 8.73
N ASN A 217 6.54 -13.16 7.47
CA ASN A 217 6.34 -14.36 6.62
C ASN A 217 5.39 -15.43 7.20
N THR A 218 4.56 -15.07 8.20
CA THR A 218 3.55 -15.94 8.77
C THR A 218 2.16 -15.38 8.49
N GLU A 219 1.25 -16.21 7.98
CA GLU A 219 -0.15 -15.85 7.78
C GLU A 219 -0.80 -15.60 9.15
N ARG A 220 -1.36 -14.39 9.35
CA ARG A 220 -2.00 -13.98 10.60
C ARG A 220 -3.51 -13.98 10.50
N MET A 221 -4.03 -13.58 9.33
CA MET A 221 -5.46 -13.52 9.05
C MET A 221 -5.71 -13.89 7.60
N ARG A 222 -6.88 -14.48 7.32
CA ARG A 222 -7.32 -14.78 5.96
C ARG A 222 -8.81 -14.57 5.77
N ILE A 223 -9.20 -14.28 4.55
CA ILE A 223 -10.56 -14.47 4.03
C ILE A 223 -10.46 -15.58 2.99
N ASN A 224 -11.10 -16.72 3.24
CA ASN A 224 -11.09 -17.82 2.28
C ASN A 224 -12.08 -17.57 1.12
N THR A 225 -12.06 -18.43 0.11
CA THR A 225 -12.94 -18.32 -1.07
C THR A 225 -14.43 -18.50 -0.78
N THR A 226 -14.79 -19.05 0.38
CA THR A 226 -16.18 -19.15 0.85
C THR A 226 -16.62 -17.95 1.70
N GLY A 227 -15.75 -16.94 1.86
CA GLY A 227 -16.00 -15.73 2.63
C GLY A 227 -15.87 -15.90 4.15
N ASN A 228 -15.25 -16.97 4.63
CA ASN A 228 -14.95 -17.16 6.04
C ASN A 228 -13.65 -16.46 6.44
N ILE A 229 -13.65 -15.83 7.60
CA ILE A 229 -12.49 -15.14 8.16
C ILE A 229 -11.78 -16.08 9.15
N GLY A 230 -10.49 -16.32 8.93
CA GLY A 230 -9.62 -17.03 9.88
C GLY A 230 -8.62 -16.08 10.52
N ILE A 231 -8.42 -16.16 11.83
CA ILE A 231 -7.32 -15.50 12.54
C ILE A 231 -6.50 -16.58 13.22
N GLY A 232 -5.21 -16.69 12.89
CA GLY A 232 -4.34 -17.77 13.38
C GLY A 232 -4.68 -19.17 12.84
N THR A 233 -5.57 -19.27 11.85
CA THR A 233 -5.91 -20.54 11.17
C THR A 233 -6.03 -20.36 9.66
N PRO A 234 -5.38 -21.20 8.85
CA PRO A 234 -5.52 -21.17 7.39
C PRO A 234 -6.81 -21.85 6.91
N THR A 235 -7.53 -22.57 7.79
CA THR A 235 -8.72 -23.36 7.43
C THR A 235 -9.90 -23.00 8.32
N PRO A 236 -10.48 -21.80 8.17
CA PRO A 236 -11.62 -21.38 8.99
C PRO A 236 -12.86 -22.22 8.70
N THR A 237 -13.39 -22.89 9.73
CA THR A 237 -14.58 -23.76 9.62
C THR A 237 -15.90 -23.04 9.93
N ALA A 238 -15.83 -21.80 10.42
CA ALA A 238 -16.97 -20.93 10.70
C ALA A 238 -16.77 -19.57 10.01
N LYS A 239 -17.81 -18.72 10.02
CA LYS A 239 -17.73 -17.36 9.41
C LYS A 239 -16.61 -16.52 10.01
N LEU A 240 -16.33 -16.70 11.30
CA LEU A 240 -15.16 -16.19 12.00
C LEU A 240 -14.58 -17.33 12.84
N ASP A 241 -13.35 -17.75 12.57
CA ASP A 241 -12.61 -18.80 13.28
C ASP A 241 -11.28 -18.22 13.78
N ILE A 242 -11.12 -18.11 15.10
CA ILE A 242 -9.93 -17.56 15.75
C ILE A 242 -9.24 -18.69 16.48
N ARG A 243 -7.97 -18.96 16.17
CA ARG A 243 -7.17 -20.02 16.80
C ARG A 243 -5.85 -19.45 17.30
N GLY A 244 -5.60 -19.56 18.60
CA GLY A 244 -4.41 -19.07 19.30
C GLY A 244 -4.68 -18.98 20.79
N GLN A 245 -3.64 -18.84 21.63
CA GLN A 245 -3.84 -18.50 23.04
C GLN A 245 -4.30 -17.03 23.10
N ASP A 246 -5.60 -16.88 23.12
CA ASP A 246 -6.30 -15.63 23.40
C ASP A 246 -5.87 -15.10 24.76
N GLN A 247 -4.90 -14.18 24.78
CA GLN A 247 -4.94 -13.06 25.72
C GLN A 247 -6.03 -12.09 25.20
N VAL A 248 -7.26 -12.59 25.05
CA VAL A 248 -8.37 -11.67 24.92
C VAL A 248 -8.79 -11.32 26.34
N GLU A 249 -8.00 -10.43 26.94
CA GLU A 249 -8.39 -9.69 28.13
C GLU A 249 -9.74 -9.02 27.83
N ASN A 250 -10.81 -9.55 28.42
CA ASN A 250 -12.18 -9.03 28.33
C ASN A 250 -13.00 -9.40 27.07
N HIS A 251 -12.89 -10.62 26.53
CA HIS A 251 -14.01 -11.13 25.74
C HIS A 251 -15.16 -11.54 26.66
N TYR A 252 -16.06 -10.58 26.76
CA TYR A 252 -17.43 -10.75 27.15
C TYR A 252 -18.13 -11.68 26.14
N MET A 253 -18.04 -13.00 26.31
CA MET A 253 -18.85 -13.95 25.54
C MET A 253 -20.28 -13.94 26.09
N ALA A 254 -20.98 -12.81 25.96
CA ALA A 254 -22.42 -12.80 26.08
C ALA A 254 -22.99 -13.26 24.75
N GLY A 255 -23.54 -14.48 24.72
CA GLY A 255 -24.39 -14.92 23.62
C GLY A 255 -23.80 -16.01 22.75
N LEU A 256 -23.41 -17.14 23.35
CA LEU A 256 -23.83 -18.40 22.72
C LEU A 256 -25.36 -18.45 22.85
N ILE A 257 -26.05 -18.13 21.76
CA ILE A 257 -27.51 -18.18 21.64
C ILE A 257 -27.84 -19.55 21.07
N ASP A 258 -28.55 -20.41 21.82
CA ASP A 258 -29.37 -21.42 21.15
C ASP A 258 -30.61 -20.71 20.63
N GLN A 259 -30.66 -20.52 19.31
CA GLN A 259 -31.70 -19.69 18.65
C GLN A 259 -33.11 -20.29 18.78
N ASN A 260 -33.24 -21.52 19.30
CA ASN A 260 -34.52 -22.23 19.36
C ASN A 260 -35.18 -22.24 20.75
N SER A 261 -34.46 -22.00 21.85
CA SER A 261 -35.02 -22.06 23.22
C SER A 261 -35.09 -20.73 23.96
N GLY A 262 -34.33 -19.72 23.51
CA GLY A 262 -34.16 -18.47 24.25
C GLY A 262 -33.13 -18.56 25.39
N ASP A 263 -32.45 -19.69 25.53
CA ASP A 263 -31.42 -19.90 26.55
C ASP A 263 -30.15 -19.10 26.25
N ARG A 264 -29.46 -18.66 27.30
CA ARG A 264 -28.25 -17.83 27.21
C ARG A 264 -27.14 -18.43 28.06
N LYS A 265 -25.94 -18.46 27.49
CA LYS A 265 -24.71 -18.74 28.24
C LYS A 265 -23.79 -17.54 28.21
N ILE A 266 -23.35 -17.12 29.40
CA ILE A 266 -22.33 -16.09 29.61
C ILE A 266 -21.14 -16.77 30.28
N ILE A 267 -19.93 -16.51 29.76
CA ILE A 267 -18.68 -16.99 30.34
C ILE A 267 -17.78 -15.79 30.59
N MET A 268 -17.28 -15.64 31.82
CA MET A 268 -16.34 -14.59 32.20
C MET A 268 -15.13 -15.21 32.90
N ARG A 269 -13.93 -14.93 32.40
CA ARG A 269 -12.69 -15.13 33.16
C ARG A 269 -12.45 -13.92 34.06
N HIS A 270 -12.08 -14.16 35.30
CA HIS A 270 -11.73 -13.10 36.23
C HIS A 270 -10.51 -13.46 37.05
N THR A 271 -9.57 -12.52 37.14
CA THR A 271 -8.42 -12.62 38.04
C THR A 271 -8.90 -12.52 39.49
N ILE A 272 -8.55 -13.51 40.31
CA ILE A 272 -8.91 -13.55 41.72
C ILE A 272 -8.11 -12.46 42.42
N THR A 273 -8.81 -11.49 43.01
CA THR A 273 -8.21 -10.44 43.83
C THR A 273 -8.09 -10.92 45.28
N ASN A 274 -7.30 -10.24 46.11
CA ASN A 274 -7.23 -10.50 47.56
C ASN A 274 -8.43 -9.91 48.35
N THR A 275 -9.53 -9.65 47.65
CA THR A 275 -10.72 -8.95 48.14
C THR A 275 -11.96 -9.60 47.54
N ASN A 276 -13.11 -9.37 48.16
CA ASN A 276 -14.40 -9.78 47.60
C ASN A 276 -14.60 -9.15 46.22
N SER A 277 -15.20 -9.89 45.29
CA SER A 277 -15.49 -9.36 43.95
C SER A 277 -16.98 -9.40 43.70
N TYR A 278 -17.54 -8.25 43.34
CA TYR A 278 -18.95 -8.06 43.10
C TYR A 278 -19.22 -8.04 41.60
N TYR A 279 -20.34 -8.65 41.21
CA TYR A 279 -20.80 -8.70 39.84
C TYR A 279 -22.26 -8.28 39.76
N LYS A 280 -22.64 -7.69 38.63
CA LYS A 280 -24.02 -7.32 38.30
C LYS A 280 -24.47 -8.05 37.06
N LEU A 281 -25.40 -8.98 37.21
CA LEU A 281 -26.07 -9.67 36.12
C LEU A 281 -27.41 -8.99 35.82
N SER A 282 -27.51 -8.35 34.65
CA SER A 282 -28.78 -7.92 34.10
C SER A 282 -29.58 -9.16 33.71
N LEU A 283 -30.76 -9.29 34.30
CA LEU A 283 -31.72 -10.33 33.95
C LEU A 283 -32.80 -9.73 33.02
N PRO A 284 -33.25 -10.46 32.00
CA PRO A 284 -34.23 -9.94 31.06
C PRO A 284 -35.54 -9.52 31.73
N GLN A 285 -36.05 -8.34 31.35
CA GLN A 285 -37.34 -7.81 31.79
C GLN A 285 -38.10 -7.33 30.56
N THR A 286 -39.30 -7.86 30.30
CA THR A 286 -40.20 -7.27 29.31
C THR A 286 -41.58 -7.00 29.86
N TYR A 287 -42.28 -6.10 29.17
CA TYR A 287 -43.51 -5.46 29.63
C TYR A 287 -44.79 -6.20 29.21
N SER A 288 -44.68 -7.37 28.56
CA SER A 288 -45.86 -8.02 27.98
C SER A 288 -46.43 -9.12 28.88
N ASN A 289 -47.70 -8.93 29.25
CA ASN A 289 -48.71 -9.96 29.51
C ASN A 289 -48.36 -10.96 30.61
N HIS A 290 -48.14 -10.47 31.83
CA HIS A 290 -48.30 -11.15 33.14
C HIS A 290 -47.67 -12.54 33.43
N ASP A 291 -47.21 -13.33 32.46
CA ASP A 291 -46.90 -14.76 32.67
C ASP A 291 -45.62 -15.28 31.96
N GLN A 292 -44.82 -14.45 31.27
CA GLN A 292 -43.81 -15.00 30.32
C GLN A 292 -42.33 -14.62 30.53
N ASN A 293 -41.97 -13.78 31.50
CA ASN A 293 -40.55 -13.51 31.77
C ASN A 293 -40.11 -14.17 33.07
N GLY A 294 -39.32 -15.21 32.92
CA GLY A 294 -38.69 -15.91 34.01
C GLY A 294 -37.88 -17.08 33.52
N GLY A 295 -37.10 -17.64 34.42
CA GLY A 295 -36.17 -18.69 34.06
C GLY A 295 -35.32 -19.13 35.22
N ILE A 296 -34.39 -20.01 34.93
CA ILE A 296 -33.42 -20.53 35.89
C ILE A 296 -32.08 -19.90 35.54
N VAL A 297 -31.46 -19.25 36.53
CA VAL A 297 -30.06 -18.86 36.48
C VAL A 297 -29.26 -19.95 37.19
N THR A 298 -28.35 -20.57 36.46
CA THR A 298 -27.30 -21.44 37.02
C THR A 298 -25.98 -20.68 36.96
N LEU A 299 -25.43 -20.35 38.13
CA LEU A 299 -24.09 -19.78 38.28
C LEU A 299 -23.13 -20.90 38.66
N SER A 300 -22.19 -21.21 37.78
CA SER A 300 -21.10 -22.16 38.04
C SER A 300 -19.78 -21.42 38.13
N ILE A 301 -19.15 -21.47 39.31
CA ILE A 301 -17.84 -20.88 39.56
C ILE A 301 -16.82 -22.00 39.52
N VAL A 302 -15.80 -21.86 38.69
CA VAL A 302 -14.71 -22.84 38.55
C VAL A 302 -13.38 -22.18 38.92
N TRP A 303 -12.61 -22.80 39.79
CA TRP A 303 -11.29 -22.33 40.22
C TRP A 303 -10.31 -23.50 40.28
N LEU A 304 -9.02 -23.21 40.31
CA LEU A 304 -8.02 -24.22 40.63
C LEU A 304 -7.84 -24.26 42.15
N GLY A 305 -7.92 -25.46 42.73
CA GLY A 305 -7.70 -25.72 44.15
C GLY A 305 -6.24 -25.47 44.56
N ARG A 306 -5.91 -25.73 45.83
CA ARG A 306 -4.56 -25.46 46.39
C ARG A 306 -3.46 -26.30 45.73
N HIS A 307 -3.79 -27.33 44.98
CA HIS A 307 -2.86 -28.01 44.08
C HIS A 307 -3.21 -27.61 42.65
N ALA A 308 -2.26 -27.00 41.91
CA ALA A 308 -2.44 -26.48 40.54
C ALA A 308 -2.96 -27.49 39.49
N ILE A 309 -3.19 -28.74 39.90
CA ILE A 309 -3.72 -29.84 39.09
C ILE A 309 -5.19 -30.19 39.41
N ALA A 310 -5.78 -29.62 40.47
CA ALA A 310 -7.17 -29.89 40.84
C ALA A 310 -8.08 -28.72 40.44
N SER A 311 -9.04 -28.96 39.54
CA SER A 311 -10.11 -28.01 39.20
C SER A 311 -11.31 -28.24 40.11
N CYS A 312 -11.71 -27.21 40.84
CA CYS A 312 -12.90 -27.21 41.69
C CYS A 312 -14.02 -26.40 41.05
N SER A 313 -15.27 -26.83 41.25
CA SER A 313 -16.46 -26.12 40.80
C SER A 313 -17.55 -26.08 41.86
N GLN A 314 -18.23 -24.94 41.94
CA GLN A 314 -19.37 -24.69 42.81
C GLN A 314 -20.53 -24.18 41.97
N GLU A 315 -21.71 -24.77 42.14
CA GLU A 315 -22.92 -24.34 41.44
C GLU A 315 -23.99 -23.78 42.38
N TYR A 316 -24.62 -22.69 41.92
CA TYR A 316 -25.76 -22.04 42.52
C TYR A 316 -26.90 -21.94 41.52
N LYS A 317 -28.11 -22.28 41.95
CA LYS A 317 -29.32 -22.14 41.14
C LYS A 317 -30.31 -21.17 41.76
N LEU A 318 -30.85 -20.29 40.93
CA LEU A 318 -31.88 -19.31 41.30
C LEU A 318 -32.97 -19.33 40.24
N VAL A 319 -34.22 -19.14 40.66
CA VAL A 319 -35.34 -18.88 39.76
C VAL A 319 -35.56 -17.37 39.75
N TYR A 320 -35.68 -16.77 38.56
CA TYR A 320 -36.07 -15.38 38.42
C TYR A 320 -37.38 -15.27 37.64
N GLY A 321 -38.10 -14.18 37.87
CA GLY A 321 -39.25 -13.80 37.06
C GLY A 321 -39.58 -12.33 37.24
N THR A 322 -40.40 -11.76 36.37
CA THR A 322 -40.87 -10.37 36.54
C THR A 322 -42.31 -10.31 37.05
N TYR A 323 -42.57 -9.47 38.06
CA TYR A 323 -43.90 -9.28 38.64
C TYR A 323 -44.33 -7.81 38.59
N HIS A 324 -45.47 -7.53 37.96
CA HIS A 324 -45.89 -6.16 37.61
C HIS A 324 -46.66 -5.41 38.71
N THR A 325 -46.99 -6.03 39.84
CA THR A 325 -47.77 -5.35 40.91
C THR A 325 -46.91 -4.77 42.03
N LEU A 326 -45.57 -4.87 41.94
CA LEU A 326 -44.63 -4.37 42.94
C LEU A 326 -43.84 -3.20 42.35
N VAL A 327 -44.25 -1.97 42.65
CA VAL A 327 -43.44 -0.76 42.40
C VAL A 327 -42.54 -0.55 43.63
N PRO A 328 -41.22 -0.33 43.49
CA PRO A 328 -40.48 0.02 42.28
C PRO A 328 -39.72 -1.12 41.59
N SER A 329 -39.74 -2.35 42.13
CA SER A 329 -38.88 -3.46 41.71
C SER A 329 -39.67 -4.56 40.99
N TYR A 330 -39.52 -4.66 39.67
CA TYR A 330 -40.23 -5.63 38.83
C TYR A 330 -39.60 -7.02 38.80
N LEU A 331 -38.36 -7.19 39.26
CA LEU A 331 -37.63 -8.47 39.27
C LEU A 331 -37.81 -9.19 40.60
N ASN A 332 -38.35 -10.40 40.54
CA ASN A 332 -38.43 -11.33 41.66
C ASN A 332 -37.39 -12.44 41.45
N ILE A 333 -36.56 -12.69 42.46
CA ILE A 333 -35.54 -13.73 42.44
C ILE A 333 -35.74 -14.61 43.67
N SER A 334 -35.77 -15.92 43.48
CA SER A 334 -35.82 -16.88 44.57
C SER A 334 -34.55 -16.80 45.44
N GLN A 335 -34.60 -17.45 46.59
CA GLN A 335 -33.37 -17.78 47.31
C GLN A 335 -32.42 -18.57 46.42
N ALA A 336 -31.12 -18.37 46.64
CA ALA A 336 -30.10 -19.13 45.95
C ALA A 336 -29.97 -20.51 46.61
N SER A 337 -30.04 -21.55 45.80
CA SER A 337 -29.81 -22.93 46.23
C SER A 337 -28.40 -23.34 45.85
N ARG A 338 -27.57 -23.64 46.86
CA ARG A 338 -26.24 -24.24 46.65
C ARG A 338 -26.43 -25.70 46.28
N MET A 339 -26.11 -26.08 45.03
CA MET A 339 -26.45 -27.40 44.50
C MET A 339 -25.35 -28.43 44.72
N PHE A 340 -24.10 -28.05 44.43
CA PHE A 340 -23.01 -29.03 44.33
C PHE A 340 -21.63 -28.38 44.37
N SER A 341 -20.70 -29.02 45.06
CA SER A 341 -19.27 -28.70 45.03
C SER A 341 -18.44 -29.94 44.74
N GLN A 342 -17.57 -29.86 43.74
CA GLN A 342 -16.64 -30.95 43.40
C GLN A 342 -15.24 -30.40 43.12
N CYS A 343 -14.22 -31.21 43.37
CA CYS A 343 -12.84 -30.98 42.92
C CYS A 343 -12.36 -32.22 42.16
N SER A 344 -11.72 -32.00 41.00
CA SER A 344 -11.19 -33.05 40.14
C SER A 344 -9.69 -32.83 39.90
N PRO A 345 -8.82 -33.84 40.11
CA PRO A 345 -9.15 -35.19 40.57
C PRO A 345 -9.61 -35.18 42.04
N TYR A 346 -10.45 -36.16 42.40
CA TYR A 346 -10.98 -36.35 43.77
C TYR A 346 -9.81 -36.42 44.77
N SER A 347 -9.46 -35.30 45.40
CA SER A 347 -8.49 -35.25 46.48
C SER A 347 -9.15 -35.73 47.76
N TYR A 348 -8.90 -36.99 48.13
CA TYR A 348 -9.18 -37.43 49.49
C TYR A 348 -8.30 -36.62 50.46
N SER A 349 -8.93 -35.95 51.41
CA SER A 349 -8.31 -35.38 52.62
C SER A 349 -7.38 -34.18 52.39
N TYR A 350 -7.88 -32.96 52.61
CA TYR A 350 -7.67 -32.15 53.82
C TYR A 350 -8.62 -30.94 53.76
N ALA A 351 -9.08 -30.45 54.91
CA ALA A 351 -10.13 -29.44 55.11
C ALA A 351 -9.85 -28.01 54.59
N TYR A 352 -9.06 -27.85 53.52
CA TYR A 352 -8.52 -26.57 53.06
C TYR A 352 -8.85 -26.17 51.62
N ASP A 353 -9.55 -27.02 50.85
CA ASP A 353 -10.20 -26.57 49.61
C ASP A 353 -11.53 -25.92 49.98
N GLN A 354 -11.46 -24.70 50.53
CA GLN A 354 -12.66 -23.94 50.81
C GLN A 354 -13.35 -23.63 49.46
N ALA A 355 -14.67 -23.80 49.40
CA ALA A 355 -15.46 -23.30 48.28
C ALA A 355 -15.68 -21.79 48.47
N PRO A 356 -15.70 -20.99 47.40
CA PRO A 356 -15.99 -19.58 47.53
C PRO A 356 -17.43 -19.43 48.00
N ASP A 357 -17.59 -18.81 49.16
CA ASP A 357 -18.89 -18.34 49.61
C ASP A 357 -19.39 -17.30 48.61
N VAL A 358 -20.65 -17.44 48.22
CA VAL A 358 -21.33 -16.51 47.32
C VAL A 358 -22.55 -15.94 47.98
N ASP A 359 -22.51 -14.63 48.21
CA ASP A 359 -23.68 -13.92 48.69
C ASP A 359 -24.42 -13.31 47.48
N PHE A 360 -25.75 -13.25 47.56
CA PHE A 360 -26.62 -12.73 46.49
C PHE A 360 -27.46 -11.55 46.99
N TRP A 361 -27.70 -10.58 46.11
CA TRP A 361 -28.57 -9.43 46.35
C TRP A 361 -29.35 -9.08 45.08
N VAL A 362 -30.42 -8.33 45.25
CA VAL A 362 -31.08 -7.60 44.16
C VAL A 362 -30.76 -6.12 44.34
N ASP A 363 -30.49 -5.41 43.27
CA ASP A 363 -30.37 -3.96 43.32
C ASP A 363 -31.69 -3.30 43.73
N GLY A 364 -31.63 -2.11 44.36
CA GLY A 364 -32.82 -1.42 44.86
C GLY A 364 -33.79 -0.96 43.77
N THR A 365 -33.35 -0.95 42.52
CA THR A 365 -34.17 -0.69 41.33
C THR A 365 -34.76 -1.96 40.72
N GLY A 366 -34.39 -3.15 41.22
CA GLY A 366 -34.87 -4.43 40.73
C GLY A 366 -34.51 -4.71 39.28
N GLY A 367 -33.37 -4.21 38.77
CA GLY A 367 -32.85 -4.41 37.42
C GLY A 367 -31.77 -5.48 37.29
N PHE A 368 -31.11 -5.84 38.40
CA PHE A 368 -29.90 -6.66 38.38
C PHE A 368 -29.85 -7.65 39.56
N LEU A 369 -29.46 -8.88 39.26
CA LEU A 369 -28.91 -9.79 40.25
C LEU A 369 -27.48 -9.36 40.56
N VAL A 370 -27.20 -9.05 41.82
CA VAL A 370 -25.85 -8.77 42.30
C VAL A 370 -25.36 -10.01 43.03
N PHE A 371 -24.14 -10.44 42.77
CA PHE A 371 -23.53 -11.49 43.58
C PHE A 371 -22.07 -11.15 43.91
N ASN A 372 -21.66 -11.56 45.10
CA ASN A 372 -20.31 -11.41 45.60
C ASN A 372 -19.70 -12.79 45.67
N ILE A 373 -18.57 -12.98 45.00
CA ILE A 373 -17.74 -14.14 45.24
C ILE A 373 -16.67 -13.72 46.25
N LYS A 374 -16.78 -14.23 47.48
CA LYS A 374 -15.88 -13.84 48.58
C LYS A 374 -14.44 -14.19 48.25
N TRP A 375 -13.53 -13.42 48.82
CA TRP A 375 -12.12 -13.72 48.75
C TRP A 375 -11.81 -15.09 49.36
N MET A 376 -10.84 -15.78 48.77
CA MET A 376 -10.32 -17.04 49.25
C MET A 376 -8.81 -17.09 49.13
N HIS A 377 -8.16 -17.78 50.08
CA HIS A 377 -6.73 -18.05 49.99
C HIS A 377 -6.46 -19.18 48.98
N VAL A 378 -6.38 -18.84 47.70
CA VAL A 378 -6.08 -19.79 46.60
C VAL A 378 -4.67 -19.57 46.04
N GLN A 379 -4.06 -20.63 45.50
CA GLN A 379 -2.78 -20.53 44.77
C GLN A 379 -2.96 -20.03 43.33
N SER A 380 -4.20 -20.07 42.82
CA SER A 380 -4.54 -19.60 41.48
C SER A 380 -4.77 -18.10 41.45
N THR A 381 -4.30 -17.45 40.39
CA THR A 381 -4.61 -16.05 40.09
C THR A 381 -5.95 -15.88 39.36
N GLU A 382 -6.61 -16.95 38.93
CA GLU A 382 -7.79 -16.88 38.06
C GLU A 382 -8.93 -17.84 38.44
N ARG A 383 -10.16 -17.40 38.14
CA ARG A 383 -11.38 -18.20 38.16
C ARG A 383 -12.21 -17.98 36.88
N LEU A 384 -13.02 -18.97 36.55
CA LEU A 384 -14.04 -18.92 35.51
C LEU A 384 -15.41 -18.80 36.16
N ILE A 385 -16.23 -17.88 35.65
CA ILE A 385 -17.61 -17.66 36.04
C ILE A 385 -18.46 -18.01 34.83
N ASN A 386 -19.25 -19.08 34.94
CA ASN A 386 -20.20 -19.50 33.93
C ASN A 386 -21.61 -19.17 34.44
N ILE A 387 -22.42 -18.52 33.62
CA ILE A 387 -23.82 -18.26 33.91
C ILE A 387 -24.64 -18.81 32.77
N GLU A 388 -25.51 -19.75 33.10
CA GLU A 388 -26.49 -20.31 32.19
C GLU A 388 -27.86 -19.80 32.62
N ILE A 389 -28.57 -19.16 31.68
CA ILE A 389 -29.90 -18.62 31.89
C ILE A 389 -30.83 -19.40 30.98
N LEU A 390 -31.66 -20.24 31.57
CA LEU A 390 -32.64 -21.06 30.87
C LEU A 390 -34.01 -20.41 30.98
N GLY A 391 -34.70 -20.21 29.86
CA GLY A 391 -36.02 -19.56 29.81
C GLY A 391 -36.18 -18.53 28.69
N GLN A 392 -37.39 -17.96 28.55
CA GLN A 392 -37.68 -17.00 27.49
C GLN A 392 -36.99 -15.65 27.78
N THR A 393 -35.77 -15.48 27.26
CA THR A 393 -35.01 -14.22 27.39
C THR A 393 -35.34 -13.26 26.26
N ALA A 394 -36.20 -12.28 26.53
CA ALA A 394 -36.59 -11.28 25.54
C ALA A 394 -35.55 -10.14 25.37
N SER A 395 -34.55 -10.05 26.26
CA SER A 395 -33.38 -9.18 26.12
C SER A 395 -32.07 -9.93 26.41
N ILE A 396 -30.94 -9.38 25.97
CA ILE A 396 -29.62 -10.00 26.15
C ILE A 396 -29.12 -9.71 27.58
N PRO A 397 -28.91 -10.74 28.42
CA PRO A 397 -28.37 -10.56 29.76
C PRO A 397 -26.91 -10.09 29.72
N VAL A 398 -26.53 -9.27 30.71
CA VAL A 398 -25.18 -8.69 30.84
C VAL A 398 -24.71 -8.77 32.29
N LEU A 399 -23.78 -9.66 32.57
CA LEU A 399 -22.88 -9.74 33.75
C LEU A 399 -21.70 -8.74 33.71
N SER A 400 -21.73 -7.62 34.41
CA SER A 400 -20.54 -6.76 34.58
C SER A 400 -19.78 -7.06 35.87
N TYR A 401 -18.45 -6.87 35.87
CA TYR A 401 -17.70 -6.76 37.13
C TYR A 401 -17.94 -5.37 37.72
N TYR A 402 -18.33 -5.34 39.00
CA TYR A 402 -18.76 -4.13 39.70
C TYR A 402 -17.71 -3.59 40.69
N GLY A 403 -16.62 -4.31 40.92
CA GLY A 403 -15.55 -3.90 41.85
C GLY A 403 -15.52 -4.73 43.14
N THR A 404 -14.97 -4.14 44.20
CA THR A 404 -14.67 -4.83 45.46
C THR A 404 -15.56 -4.42 46.64
N SER A 405 -16.62 -3.66 46.38
CA SER A 405 -17.59 -3.23 47.39
C SER A 405 -19.02 -3.49 46.91
N LEU A 406 -19.92 -3.72 47.88
CA LEU A 406 -21.34 -3.93 47.63
C LEU A 406 -21.94 -2.66 47.00
N PRO A 407 -22.71 -2.75 45.90
CA PRO A 407 -23.43 -1.61 45.35
C PRO A 407 -24.38 -0.99 46.39
N ALA A 408 -24.43 0.35 46.45
CA ALA A 408 -25.40 1.04 47.29
C ALA A 408 -26.84 0.69 46.86
N GLY A 409 -27.73 0.56 47.86
CA GLY A 409 -29.16 0.33 47.63
C GLY A 409 -29.54 -1.12 47.31
N THR A 410 -28.65 -2.11 47.45
CA THR A 410 -28.99 -3.53 47.25
C THR A 410 -29.68 -4.15 48.47
N SER A 411 -30.56 -5.11 48.24
CA SER A 411 -31.27 -5.89 49.26
C SER A 411 -30.84 -7.36 49.22
N ALA A 412 -30.53 -7.95 50.39
CA ALA A 412 -29.97 -9.30 50.48
C ALA A 412 -30.98 -10.38 50.10
N LEU A 413 -30.52 -11.36 49.32
CA LEU A 413 -31.23 -12.62 49.10
C LEU A 413 -30.67 -13.65 50.08
N ALA A 414 -31.56 -14.41 50.73
CA ALA A 414 -31.11 -15.50 51.59
C ALA A 414 -30.59 -16.67 50.75
N GLU A 415 -29.53 -17.32 51.23
CA GLU A 415 -29.02 -18.58 50.68
C GLU A 415 -29.62 -19.75 51.48
N THR A 416 -30.11 -20.77 50.76
CA THR A 416 -30.51 -22.05 51.37
C THR A 416 -29.48 -23.12 50.97
N ILE A 417 -28.80 -23.69 51.96
CA ILE A 417 -27.86 -24.78 51.78
C ILE A 417 -28.66 -26.09 51.73
N LEU A 418 -28.74 -26.70 50.53
CA LEU A 418 -29.27 -28.05 50.38
C LEU A 418 -28.14 -29.04 50.68
N HIS A 419 -28.33 -29.87 51.70
CA HIS A 419 -27.35 -30.88 52.14
C HIS A 419 -27.43 -32.18 51.34
#